data_AF-A0A9P7YVQ2-F1
#
_entry.id   AF-A0A9P7YVQ2-F1
#
_cell.length_a   1.000
_cell.length_b   1.000
_cell.length_c   1.000
_cell.angle_alpha   90.00
_cell.angle_beta   90.00
_cell.angle_gamma   90.00
#
_symmetry.space_group_name_H-M   'P 1'
#
loop_
_entity.id
_entity.type
_entity.pdbx_description
1 polymer ?
#
loop_
_entity_poly.entity_id
_entity_poly.type
_entity_poly.pdbx_seq_one_letter_code
_entity_poly.pdbx_strand_id
1 'polypeptide(L)'
;LPIGTLPVYMVAELKYEVPGLFLEKSEGRQKFMVVYNRYFYSLGAVAAKAKEIQKREQEYDAIDRILFEIGYMLNHFAFEWRLEEVNHPMGAASVEDANIAGATVLVFAAIGKAALAFAHQLKHGRPDDTKPQIVVAVGSNASSPFTENTYRCGRVLECDYDIKTGKSLSMDLGVSVEDEIILVDFRARDGAVQRWLKIPKGNKNALLVGVAGGVVPETSQQALGKFMATAQSGIIDARVNVSDLSDAGIRMIRNTEYFEGAARD
;
A
#
# COMPACT_ATOMS: atom_id res chain seq x y z
N LEU A 1 -20.08 -2.60 5.22
CA LEU A 1 -20.93 -2.60 4.02
C LEU A 1 -21.48 -1.20 3.82
N PRO A 2 -21.42 -0.60 2.62
CA PRO A 2 -22.21 0.60 2.36
C PRO A 2 -23.67 0.14 2.31
N ILE A 3 -24.34 0.18 3.45
CA ILE A 3 -25.77 -0.13 3.54
C ILE A 3 -26.49 1.11 3.01
N GLY A 4 -26.61 1.21 1.70
CA GLY A 4 -27.49 2.17 1.06
C GLY A 4 -28.94 1.83 1.44
N THR A 5 -29.72 2.85 1.80
CA THR A 5 -31.15 2.70 2.11
C THR A 5 -32.02 2.64 0.87
N LEU A 6 -31.43 2.78 -0.32
CA LEU A 6 -32.11 2.77 -1.61
C LEU A 6 -31.67 1.56 -2.43
N PRO A 7 -32.59 0.84 -3.09
CA PRO A 7 -32.24 -0.26 -3.98
C PRO A 7 -31.43 0.30 -5.16
N VAL A 8 -30.24 -0.25 -5.37
CA VAL A 8 -29.39 0.05 -6.53
C VAL A 8 -29.38 -1.14 -7.47
N TYR A 9 -29.51 -0.88 -8.77
CA TYR A 9 -29.29 -1.91 -9.78
C TYR A 9 -27.80 -2.20 -9.85
N MET A 10 -27.41 -3.38 -9.38
CA MET A 10 -26.03 -3.84 -9.46
C MET A 10 -25.79 -4.49 -10.82
N VAL A 11 -24.80 -4.00 -11.56
CA VAL A 11 -24.31 -4.67 -12.78
C VAL A 11 -23.06 -5.44 -12.39
N ALA A 12 -23.07 -6.77 -12.56
CA ALA A 12 -21.96 -7.63 -12.20
C ALA A 12 -21.39 -8.36 -13.43
N GLU A 13 -20.07 -8.47 -13.49
CA GLU A 13 -19.35 -9.34 -14.42
C GLU A 13 -18.77 -10.51 -13.61
N LEU A 14 -19.15 -11.74 -13.96
CA LEU A 14 -18.55 -12.94 -13.37
C LEU A 14 -17.15 -13.15 -13.94
N LYS A 15 -16.17 -13.39 -13.06
CA LYS A 15 -14.80 -13.77 -13.44
C LYS A 15 -14.65 -15.27 -13.27
N TYR A 16 -14.91 -16.02 -14.34
CA TYR A 16 -14.89 -17.49 -14.31
C TYR A 16 -13.51 -18.07 -14.00
N GLU A 17 -12.44 -17.29 -14.22
CA GLU A 17 -11.09 -17.71 -13.86
C GLU A 17 -10.89 -17.82 -12.33
N VAL A 18 -11.69 -17.09 -11.55
CA VAL A 18 -11.63 -17.05 -10.08
C VAL A 18 -12.98 -17.48 -9.49
N PRO A 19 -13.13 -18.73 -9.02
CA PRO A 19 -14.38 -19.20 -8.45
C PRO A 19 -14.87 -18.29 -7.32
N GLY A 20 -16.14 -17.88 -7.40
CA GLY A 20 -16.75 -17.02 -6.39
C GLY A 20 -16.45 -15.52 -6.53
N LEU A 21 -15.56 -15.09 -7.44
CA LEU A 21 -15.30 -13.67 -7.68
C LEU A 21 -16.27 -13.08 -8.72
N PHE A 22 -16.75 -11.88 -8.46
CA PHE A 22 -17.38 -11.03 -9.46
C PHE A 22 -16.90 -9.59 -9.34
N LEU A 23 -16.98 -8.87 -10.44
CA LEU A 23 -16.65 -7.46 -10.54
C LEU A 23 -17.93 -6.63 -10.68
N GLU A 24 -18.14 -5.68 -9.79
CA GLU A 24 -19.23 -4.72 -9.91
C GLU A 24 -18.88 -3.62 -10.93
N LYS A 25 -19.70 -3.51 -11.98
CA LYS A 25 -19.58 -2.54 -13.08
C LYS A 25 -20.66 -1.47 -13.09
N SER A 26 -21.45 -1.37 -12.02
CA SER A 26 -22.45 -0.31 -11.83
C SER A 26 -21.84 1.07 -12.13
N GLU A 27 -22.55 1.94 -12.83
CA GLU A 27 -22.05 3.26 -13.26
C GLU A 27 -21.46 4.06 -12.08
N GLY A 28 -22.15 4.06 -10.93
CA GLY A 28 -21.71 4.73 -9.71
C GLY A 28 -20.41 4.19 -9.11
N ARG A 29 -19.94 3.02 -9.55
CA ARG A 29 -18.70 2.37 -9.10
C ARG A 29 -17.50 2.60 -10.01
N GLN A 30 -17.71 3.06 -11.23
CA GLN A 30 -16.62 3.25 -12.21
C GLN A 30 -15.64 4.35 -11.81
N LYS A 31 -16.04 5.25 -10.89
CA LYS A 31 -15.18 6.28 -10.30
C LYS A 31 -14.20 5.77 -9.25
N PHE A 32 -14.37 4.54 -8.76
CA PHE A 32 -13.47 3.92 -7.79
C PHE A 32 -12.49 2.98 -8.49
N MET A 33 -11.37 2.65 -7.82
CA MET A 33 -10.47 1.63 -8.35
C MET A 33 -11.18 0.29 -8.53
N VAL A 34 -10.80 -0.46 -9.56
CA VAL A 34 -11.33 -1.79 -9.87
C VAL A 34 -11.23 -2.73 -8.69
N VAL A 35 -10.14 -2.67 -7.91
CA VAL A 35 -9.97 -3.48 -6.70
C VAL A 35 -11.12 -3.30 -5.70
N TYR A 36 -11.68 -2.09 -5.53
CA TYR A 36 -12.84 -1.86 -4.64
C TYR A 36 -14.13 -2.49 -5.14
N ASN A 37 -14.20 -2.84 -6.42
CA ASN A 37 -15.37 -3.40 -7.06
C ASN A 37 -15.30 -4.94 -7.13
N ARG A 38 -14.28 -5.56 -6.52
CA ARG A 38 -14.13 -7.02 -6.44
C ARG A 38 -14.90 -7.54 -5.24
N TYR A 39 -15.77 -8.51 -5.47
CA TYR A 39 -16.57 -9.13 -4.43
C TYR A 39 -16.53 -10.65 -4.54
N PHE A 40 -16.54 -11.31 -3.39
CA PHE A 40 -16.67 -12.75 -3.29
C PHE A 40 -18.08 -13.13 -2.88
N TYR A 41 -18.69 -14.07 -3.59
CA TYR A 41 -19.90 -14.76 -3.13
C TYR A 41 -19.55 -16.17 -2.67
N SER A 42 -20.07 -16.54 -1.50
CA SER A 42 -20.00 -17.92 -1.02
C SER A 42 -21.19 -18.69 -1.58
N LEU A 43 -20.93 -19.65 -2.45
CA LEU A 43 -21.95 -20.64 -2.83
C LEU A 43 -22.17 -21.53 -1.61
N GLY A 44 -23.38 -21.49 -1.05
CA GLY A 44 -23.77 -22.11 0.22
C GLY A 44 -23.69 -23.65 0.30
N ALA A 45 -22.87 -24.33 -0.49
CA ALA A 45 -22.67 -25.77 -0.40
C ALA A 45 -21.84 -26.19 0.84
N VAL A 46 -21.19 -25.26 1.55
CA VAL A 46 -20.47 -25.53 2.82
C VAL A 46 -21.33 -25.17 4.06
N ALA A 47 -22.63 -24.93 3.88
CA ALA A 47 -23.51 -24.30 4.87
C ALA A 47 -23.96 -25.18 6.07
N ALA A 48 -23.36 -26.35 6.32
CA ALA A 48 -23.80 -27.21 7.42
C ALA A 48 -23.02 -27.02 8.74
N LYS A 49 -21.82 -26.42 8.76
CA LYS A 49 -20.99 -26.38 9.98
C LYS A 49 -20.38 -25.05 10.42
N ALA A 50 -20.57 -23.94 9.69
CA ALA A 50 -19.83 -22.71 10.00
C ALA A 50 -20.70 -21.42 10.11
N LYS A 51 -21.98 -21.51 10.48
CA LYS A 51 -22.91 -20.37 10.31
C LYS A 51 -22.60 -19.06 11.06
N GLU A 52 -21.85 -19.09 12.15
CA GLU A 52 -21.57 -17.87 12.94
C GLU A 52 -20.16 -17.30 12.73
N ILE A 53 -19.14 -18.17 12.72
CA ILE A 53 -17.75 -17.80 12.43
C ILE A 53 -17.63 -17.30 10.98
N GLN A 54 -18.22 -18.04 10.03
CA GLN A 54 -18.18 -17.69 8.61
C GLN A 54 -18.93 -16.38 8.31
N LYS A 55 -19.97 -16.04 9.09
CA LYS A 55 -20.71 -14.79 8.89
C LYS A 55 -19.91 -13.57 9.34
N ARG A 56 -19.25 -13.64 10.51
CA ARG A 56 -18.34 -12.56 10.94
C ARG A 56 -17.16 -12.43 10.02
N GLU A 57 -16.54 -13.53 9.61
CA GLU A 57 -15.43 -13.52 8.65
C GLU A 57 -15.85 -12.92 7.30
N GLN A 58 -17.03 -13.25 6.78
CA GLN A 58 -17.57 -12.66 5.55
C GLN A 58 -17.84 -11.15 5.66
N GLU A 59 -18.32 -10.67 6.82
CA GLU A 59 -18.57 -9.25 7.06
C GLU A 59 -17.25 -8.46 7.20
N TYR A 60 -16.25 -9.02 7.88
CA TYR A 60 -14.90 -8.45 7.96
C TYR A 60 -14.20 -8.45 6.61
N ASP A 61 -14.30 -9.55 5.86
CA ASP A 61 -13.75 -9.66 4.51
C ASP A 61 -14.33 -8.60 3.57
N ALA A 62 -15.63 -8.33 3.67
CA ALA A 62 -16.29 -7.36 2.81
C ALA A 62 -15.90 -5.89 3.08
N ILE A 63 -15.28 -5.58 4.24
CA ILE A 63 -14.98 -4.20 4.65
C ILE A 63 -13.48 -3.94 4.72
N ASP A 64 -12.75 -4.87 5.35
CA ASP A 64 -11.37 -4.65 5.75
C ASP A 64 -10.36 -5.38 4.85
N ARG A 65 -10.78 -6.47 4.19
CA ARG A 65 -9.88 -7.29 3.35
C ARG A 65 -9.09 -6.46 2.36
N ILE A 66 -9.76 -5.58 1.61
CA ILE A 66 -9.09 -4.77 0.59
C ILE A 66 -8.00 -3.85 1.15
N LEU A 67 -8.15 -3.41 2.40
CA LEU A 67 -7.20 -2.53 3.06
C LEU A 67 -5.98 -3.32 3.51
N PHE A 68 -6.17 -4.56 3.97
CA PHE A 68 -5.08 -5.48 4.29
C PHE A 68 -4.40 -6.04 3.03
N GLU A 69 -5.19 -6.34 2.00
CA GLU A 69 -4.72 -6.85 0.71
C GLU A 69 -3.77 -5.87 0.04
N ILE A 70 -3.97 -4.55 0.18
CA ILE A 70 -3.01 -3.55 -0.30
C ILE A 70 -1.63 -3.74 0.35
N GLY A 71 -1.59 -3.90 1.66
CA GLY A 71 -0.34 -4.13 2.39
C GLY A 71 0.33 -5.43 1.95
N TYR A 72 -0.46 -6.50 1.83
CA TYR A 72 -0.01 -7.80 1.35
C TYR A 72 0.58 -7.69 -0.07
N MET A 73 -0.14 -7.07 -0.99
CA MET A 73 0.31 -6.96 -2.38
C MET A 73 1.58 -6.13 -2.54
N LEU A 74 1.71 -5.05 -1.78
CA LEU A 74 2.93 -4.25 -1.81
C LEU A 74 4.11 -5.07 -1.27
N ASN A 75 3.92 -5.81 -0.19
CA ASN A 75 4.98 -6.64 0.39
C ASN A 75 5.39 -7.79 -0.55
N HIS A 76 4.42 -8.53 -1.09
CA HIS A 76 4.65 -9.77 -1.83
C HIS A 76 4.77 -9.62 -3.35
N PHE A 77 4.40 -8.49 -3.95
CA PHE A 77 4.52 -8.34 -5.41
C PHE A 77 5.30 -7.10 -5.83
N ALA A 78 5.24 -6.02 -5.04
CA ALA A 78 6.01 -4.81 -5.32
C ALA A 78 7.42 -4.86 -4.71
N PHE A 79 7.55 -5.34 -3.47
CA PHE A 79 8.80 -5.43 -2.70
C PHE A 79 9.18 -6.89 -2.40
N GLU A 80 9.03 -7.75 -3.40
CA GLU A 80 9.17 -9.19 -3.28
C GLU A 80 10.62 -9.61 -2.98
N TRP A 81 10.77 -10.70 -2.21
CA TRP A 81 12.05 -11.29 -1.79
C TRP A 81 12.13 -12.82 -2.03
N ARG A 82 11.03 -13.44 -2.46
CA ARG A 82 10.87 -14.90 -2.55
C ARG A 82 10.62 -15.40 -3.97
N LEU A 83 9.82 -14.68 -4.76
CA LEU A 83 9.43 -15.13 -6.10
C LEU A 83 10.51 -14.79 -7.13
N GLU A 84 10.57 -15.58 -8.20
CA GLU A 84 11.45 -15.32 -9.36
C GLU A 84 10.92 -14.20 -10.27
N GLU A 85 9.65 -13.81 -10.08
CA GLU A 85 8.99 -12.73 -10.80
C GLU A 85 8.59 -11.63 -9.82
N VAL A 86 8.68 -10.36 -10.26
CA VAL A 86 8.28 -9.19 -9.49
C VAL A 86 7.36 -8.31 -10.33
N ASN A 87 6.36 -7.71 -9.69
CA ASN A 87 5.59 -6.60 -10.27
C ASN A 87 6.01 -5.29 -9.58
N HIS A 88 7.24 -4.86 -9.87
CA HIS A 88 7.86 -3.73 -9.20
C HIS A 88 7.22 -2.40 -9.62
N PRO A 89 7.11 -1.40 -8.73
CA PRO A 89 6.54 -0.08 -9.06
C PRO A 89 7.21 0.62 -10.26
N MET A 90 8.47 0.31 -10.55
CA MET A 90 9.22 0.86 -11.68
C MET A 90 8.96 0.14 -13.02
N GLY A 91 8.13 -0.91 -13.03
CA GLY A 91 7.91 -1.76 -14.20
C GLY A 91 8.88 -2.93 -14.22
N ALA A 92 9.63 -3.09 -15.31
CA ALA A 92 10.60 -4.18 -15.43
C ALA A 92 11.74 -3.98 -14.42
N ALA A 93 11.75 -4.80 -13.38
CA ALA A 93 12.76 -4.80 -12.34
C ALA A 93 13.12 -6.24 -11.97
N SER A 94 14.32 -6.42 -11.42
CA SER A 94 14.78 -7.69 -10.88
C SER A 94 14.24 -7.92 -9.46
N VAL A 95 14.45 -9.14 -8.94
CA VAL A 95 14.16 -9.45 -7.53
C VAL A 95 15.08 -8.64 -6.61
N GLU A 96 16.31 -8.40 -7.04
CA GLU A 96 17.28 -7.58 -6.34
C GLU A 96 16.81 -6.13 -6.20
N ASP A 97 16.22 -5.55 -7.26
CA ASP A 97 15.66 -4.19 -7.23
C ASP A 97 14.45 -4.07 -6.28
N ALA A 98 13.75 -5.18 -6.03
CA ALA A 98 12.55 -5.23 -5.21
C ALA A 98 12.84 -5.59 -3.75
N ASN A 99 14.03 -6.11 -3.47
CA ASN A 99 14.41 -6.56 -2.15
C ASN A 99 14.81 -5.38 -1.26
N ILE A 100 13.92 -5.03 -0.35
CA ILE A 100 14.08 -3.91 0.58
C ILE A 100 14.86 -4.27 1.86
N ALA A 101 15.62 -5.37 1.84
CA ALA A 101 16.39 -5.83 2.99
C ALA A 101 17.40 -4.77 3.43
N GLY A 102 17.33 -4.35 4.69
CA GLY A 102 18.20 -3.28 5.21
C GLY A 102 17.82 -1.86 4.79
N ALA A 103 16.78 -1.67 3.97
CA ALA A 103 16.33 -0.34 3.57
C ALA A 103 15.68 0.44 4.72
N THR A 104 15.67 1.77 4.61
CA THR A 104 14.84 2.64 5.45
C THR A 104 13.53 2.95 4.73
N VAL A 105 12.40 2.49 5.27
CA VAL A 105 11.07 2.65 4.67
C VAL A 105 10.27 3.71 5.41
N LEU A 106 9.89 4.79 4.71
CA LEU A 106 9.06 5.86 5.21
C LEU A 106 7.62 5.69 4.74
N VAL A 107 6.70 5.45 5.67
CA VAL A 107 5.29 5.24 5.38
C VAL A 107 4.51 6.51 5.68
N PHE A 108 4.04 7.19 4.64
CA PHE A 108 3.26 8.42 4.75
C PHE A 108 1.77 8.12 4.91
N ALA A 109 1.07 8.99 5.65
CA ALA A 109 -0.33 8.79 6.06
C ALA A 109 -0.52 7.51 6.89
N ALA A 110 0.42 7.27 7.83
CA ALA A 110 0.54 6.04 8.60
C ALA A 110 -0.66 5.66 9.48
N ILE A 111 -1.66 6.53 9.65
CA ILE A 111 -2.92 6.18 10.32
C ILE A 111 -3.94 5.48 9.42
N GLY A 112 -3.72 5.51 8.10
CA GLY A 112 -4.58 4.83 7.15
C GLY A 112 -4.48 3.32 7.32
N LYS A 113 -5.60 2.61 7.24
CA LYS A 113 -5.64 1.14 7.37
C LYS A 113 -4.68 0.44 6.40
N ALA A 114 -4.60 0.90 5.14
CA ALA A 114 -3.67 0.35 4.16
C ALA A 114 -2.19 0.59 4.52
N ALA A 115 -1.87 1.77 5.06
CA ALA A 115 -0.52 2.11 5.51
C ALA A 115 -0.11 1.27 6.74
N LEU A 116 -1.03 1.08 7.69
CA LEU A 116 -0.83 0.21 8.84
C LEU A 116 -0.69 -1.26 8.45
N ALA A 117 -1.52 -1.73 7.51
CA ALA A 117 -1.42 -3.09 6.98
C ALA A 117 -0.08 -3.30 6.27
N PHE A 118 0.38 -2.33 5.49
CA PHE A 118 1.69 -2.41 4.86
C PHE A 118 2.82 -2.44 5.89
N ALA A 119 2.82 -1.56 6.89
CA ALA A 119 3.80 -1.58 7.98
C ALA A 119 3.76 -2.91 8.77
N HIS A 120 2.56 -3.48 8.96
CA HIS A 120 2.38 -4.81 9.54
C HIS A 120 3.10 -5.89 8.72
N GLN A 121 2.85 -5.91 7.41
CA GLN A 121 3.43 -6.87 6.48
C GLN A 121 4.95 -6.78 6.43
N LEU A 122 5.51 -5.57 6.42
CA LEU A 122 6.97 -5.38 6.48
C LEU A 122 7.59 -5.93 7.77
N LYS A 123 6.88 -5.86 8.89
CA LYS A 123 7.38 -6.29 10.20
C LYS A 123 7.18 -7.79 10.46
N HIS A 124 6.07 -8.35 10.00
CA HIS A 124 5.61 -9.69 10.38
C HIS A 124 5.48 -10.66 9.20
N GLY A 125 5.23 -10.15 7.98
CA GLY A 125 5.05 -10.95 6.78
C GLY A 125 6.35 -11.31 6.06
N ARG A 126 7.53 -11.01 6.65
CA ARG A 126 8.85 -11.24 6.06
C ARG A 126 9.75 -12.05 7.01
N PRO A 127 10.62 -12.96 6.49
CA PRO A 127 11.78 -13.48 7.21
C PRO A 127 12.70 -12.36 7.74
N ASP A 128 13.43 -12.62 8.83
CA ASP A 128 14.23 -11.59 9.49
C ASP A 128 15.34 -10.99 8.61
N ASP A 129 15.94 -11.79 7.73
CA ASP A 129 17.01 -11.40 6.80
C ASP A 129 16.52 -10.60 5.59
N THR A 130 15.21 -10.54 5.35
CA THR A 130 14.63 -9.79 4.23
C THR A 130 13.85 -8.55 4.68
N LYS A 131 13.87 -8.23 5.98
CA LYS A 131 13.18 -7.07 6.53
C LYS A 131 13.92 -5.76 6.23
N PRO A 132 13.18 -4.65 6.08
CA PRO A 132 13.81 -3.33 6.13
C PRO A 132 14.48 -3.13 7.49
N GLN A 133 15.55 -2.34 7.51
CA GLN A 133 16.26 -1.99 8.75
C GLN A 133 15.32 -1.25 9.71
N ILE A 134 14.51 -0.34 9.16
CA ILE A 134 13.53 0.42 9.93
C ILE A 134 12.34 0.83 9.09
N VAL A 135 11.16 0.74 9.69
CA VAL A 135 9.92 1.34 9.17
C VAL A 135 9.61 2.58 9.99
N VAL A 136 9.54 3.72 9.33
CA VAL A 136 9.28 5.03 9.92
C VAL A 136 7.91 5.52 9.47
N ALA A 137 6.98 5.70 10.40
CA ALA A 137 5.71 6.32 10.09
C ALA A 137 5.84 7.84 10.05
N VAL A 138 5.28 8.46 9.02
CA VAL A 138 5.21 9.93 8.89
C VAL A 138 3.76 10.37 8.99
N GLY A 139 3.46 11.19 10.00
CA GLY A 139 2.11 11.63 10.36
C GLY A 139 2.06 13.06 10.88
N SER A 140 0.89 13.50 11.32
CA SER A 140 0.73 14.78 12.00
C SER A 140 0.85 14.58 13.51
N ASN A 141 1.14 15.63 14.26
CA ASN A 141 1.15 15.59 15.73
C ASN A 141 -0.13 14.94 16.30
N ALA A 142 -1.29 15.30 15.77
CA ALA A 142 -2.58 14.74 16.20
C ALA A 142 -2.69 13.21 16.00
N SER A 143 -1.90 12.64 15.10
CA SER A 143 -1.98 11.24 14.70
C SER A 143 -0.78 10.40 15.15
N SER A 144 0.30 11.04 15.62
CA SER A 144 1.49 10.36 16.15
C SER A 144 1.17 9.43 17.33
N PRO A 145 0.42 9.85 18.39
CA PRO A 145 0.17 8.96 19.53
C PRO A 145 -0.58 7.69 19.14
N PHE A 146 -1.54 7.80 18.22
CA PHE A 146 -2.25 6.62 17.72
C PHE A 146 -1.28 5.69 16.98
N THR A 147 -0.45 6.24 16.09
CA THR A 147 0.49 5.47 15.28
C THR A 147 1.55 4.76 16.14
N GLU A 148 2.10 5.44 17.15
CA GLU A 148 3.04 4.86 18.12
C GLU A 148 2.43 3.65 18.85
N ASN A 149 1.17 3.78 19.28
CA ASN A 149 0.45 2.72 19.97
C ASN A 149 0.10 1.50 19.10
N THR A 150 0.28 1.57 17.78
CA THR A 150 0.10 0.40 16.92
C THR A 150 1.27 -0.58 16.99
N TYR A 151 2.43 -0.12 17.48
CA TYR A 151 3.69 -0.88 17.54
C TYR A 151 4.12 -1.49 16.19
N ARG A 152 3.63 -0.98 15.05
CA ARG A 152 3.95 -1.50 13.72
C ARG A 152 5.16 -0.82 13.07
N CYS A 153 5.49 0.39 13.49
CA CYS A 153 6.66 1.13 13.03
C CYS A 153 7.74 1.17 14.13
N GLY A 154 9.01 1.24 13.71
CA GLY A 154 10.14 1.40 14.64
C GLY A 154 10.26 2.82 15.18
N ARG A 155 9.83 3.81 14.39
CA ARG A 155 9.78 5.24 14.76
C ARG A 155 8.56 5.92 14.14
N VAL A 156 8.12 7.00 14.78
CA VAL A 156 7.07 7.89 14.27
C VAL A 156 7.64 9.30 14.21
N LEU A 157 7.44 9.98 13.09
CA LEU A 157 7.90 11.34 12.86
C LEU A 157 6.75 12.22 12.39
N GLU A 158 6.81 13.48 12.79
CA GLU A 158 5.84 14.48 12.35
C GLU A 158 6.21 15.04 10.97
N CYS A 159 5.21 15.34 10.14
CA CYS A 159 5.37 15.87 8.78
C CYS A 159 6.23 17.15 8.70
N ASP A 160 6.37 17.89 9.81
CA ASP A 160 7.14 19.13 9.99
C ASP A 160 8.32 18.98 10.98
N TYR A 161 8.80 17.75 11.18
CA TYR A 161 9.90 17.43 12.10
C TYR A 161 11.17 18.26 11.84
N ASP A 162 11.58 18.41 10.58
CA ASP A 162 12.76 19.18 10.18
C ASP A 162 12.63 20.66 10.56
N ILE A 163 11.45 21.24 10.38
CA ILE A 163 11.15 22.62 10.75
C ILE A 163 11.17 22.79 12.28
N LYS A 164 10.53 21.88 13.01
CA LYS A 164 10.42 21.95 14.47
C LYS A 164 11.75 21.75 15.18
N THR A 165 12.58 20.83 14.68
CA THR A 165 13.82 20.44 15.33
C THR A 165 15.05 21.15 14.78
N GLY A 166 14.98 21.68 13.56
CA GLY A 166 16.15 22.22 12.85
C GLY A 166 17.19 21.16 12.48
N LYS A 167 16.89 19.87 12.67
CA LYS A 167 17.82 18.76 12.42
C LYS A 167 17.71 18.28 10.98
N SER A 168 18.85 17.89 10.40
CA SER A 168 18.85 17.10 9.18
C SER A 168 18.27 15.72 9.46
N LEU A 169 17.22 15.33 8.74
CA LEU A 169 16.59 14.05 8.98
C LEU A 169 17.49 12.87 8.62
N SER A 170 18.33 13.00 7.59
CA SER A 170 19.31 11.96 7.25
C SER A 170 20.24 11.69 8.42
N MET A 171 20.68 12.73 9.15
CA MET A 171 21.50 12.56 10.34
C MET A 171 20.73 11.90 11.49
N ASP A 172 19.46 12.26 11.70
CA ASP A 172 18.66 11.73 12.81
C ASP A 172 18.19 10.29 12.58
N LEU A 173 17.99 9.89 11.32
CA LEU A 173 17.72 8.52 10.92
C LEU A 173 19.01 7.70 10.74
N GLY A 174 20.18 8.34 10.71
CA GLY A 174 21.47 7.68 10.49
C GLY A 174 21.67 7.19 9.06
N VAL A 175 21.04 7.85 8.09
CA VAL A 175 20.96 7.43 6.70
C VAL A 175 21.94 8.23 5.84
N SER A 176 22.72 7.53 5.03
CA SER A 176 23.71 8.06 4.08
C SER A 176 23.12 8.25 2.67
N VAL A 177 23.90 8.81 1.74
CA VAL A 177 23.50 8.94 0.33
C VAL A 177 23.59 7.63 -0.45
N GLU A 178 24.26 6.62 0.10
CA GLU A 178 24.39 5.29 -0.50
C GLU A 178 23.31 4.33 0.03
N ASP A 179 22.64 4.69 1.12
CA ASP A 179 21.63 3.86 1.76
C ASP A 179 20.34 3.86 0.92
N GLU A 180 19.67 2.71 0.90
CA GLU A 180 18.39 2.57 0.21
C GLU A 180 17.25 3.19 1.04
N ILE A 181 16.50 4.10 0.40
CA ILE A 181 15.40 4.82 1.05
C ILE A 181 14.13 4.67 0.22
N ILE A 182 13.08 4.16 0.84
CA ILE A 182 11.80 3.94 0.16
C ILE A 182 10.73 4.79 0.83
N LEU A 183 10.18 5.74 0.09
CA LEU A 183 9.09 6.60 0.52
C LEU A 183 7.78 6.02 -0.03
N VAL A 184 6.89 5.54 0.81
CA VAL A 184 5.60 4.98 0.39
C VAL A 184 4.47 5.96 0.76
N ASP A 185 3.83 6.52 -0.26
CA ASP A 185 2.78 7.52 -0.13
C ASP A 185 1.38 6.92 -0.30
N PHE A 186 0.68 6.73 0.83
CA PHE A 186 -0.74 6.38 0.87
C PHE A 186 -1.66 7.62 0.83
N ARG A 187 -1.25 8.66 0.09
CA ARG A 187 -1.93 9.95 -0.07
C ARG A 187 -1.88 10.84 1.16
N ALA A 188 -0.69 11.07 1.66
CA ALA A 188 -0.50 12.08 2.69
C ALA A 188 -0.94 13.46 2.21
N ARG A 189 -1.51 14.21 3.16
CA ARG A 189 -2.05 15.56 2.91
C ARG A 189 -0.92 16.60 2.89
N ASP A 190 -1.27 17.77 2.37
CA ASP A 190 -0.54 19.02 2.58
C ASP A 190 0.92 19.01 2.13
N GLY A 191 1.21 18.26 1.06
CA GLY A 191 2.54 18.19 0.47
C GLY A 191 3.59 17.56 1.38
N ALA A 192 3.15 16.71 2.34
CA ALA A 192 4.05 16.08 3.30
C ALA A 192 5.17 15.32 2.60
N VAL A 193 4.86 14.50 1.59
CA VAL A 193 5.87 13.78 0.82
C VAL A 193 6.89 14.73 0.18
N GLN A 194 6.44 15.82 -0.44
CA GLN A 194 7.30 16.78 -1.13
C GLN A 194 8.31 17.45 -0.20
N ARG A 195 7.95 17.68 1.07
CA ARG A 195 8.90 18.17 2.09
C ARG A 195 10.03 17.16 2.32
N TRP A 196 9.70 15.88 2.24
CA TRP A 196 10.60 14.77 2.55
C TRP A 196 11.47 14.34 1.36
N LEU A 197 11.14 14.77 0.14
CA LEU A 197 12.00 14.61 -1.04
C LEU A 197 13.33 15.38 -0.96
N LYS A 198 13.52 16.21 0.08
CA LYS A 198 14.80 16.87 0.37
C LYS A 198 15.82 15.95 1.07
N ILE A 199 15.33 14.94 1.78
CA ILE A 199 16.14 14.02 2.61
C ILE A 199 17.05 13.13 1.74
N PRO A 200 16.64 12.72 0.53
CA PRO A 200 17.50 12.02 -0.41
C PRO A 200 18.10 12.92 -1.50
N LYS A 201 18.28 14.24 -1.32
CA LYS A 201 18.84 15.08 -2.40
C LYS A 201 20.22 14.56 -2.82
N GLY A 202 20.31 13.95 -4.00
CA GLY A 202 21.53 13.32 -4.51
C GLY A 202 21.72 11.83 -4.17
N ASN A 203 20.83 11.23 -3.37
CA ASN A 203 20.77 9.79 -3.16
C ASN A 203 20.05 9.14 -4.35
N LYS A 204 20.78 8.28 -5.08
CA LYS A 204 20.28 7.59 -6.29
C LYS A 204 19.51 6.31 -5.97
N ASN A 205 19.61 5.83 -4.73
CA ASN A 205 18.95 4.64 -4.20
C ASN A 205 17.66 5.00 -3.45
N ALA A 206 17.07 6.15 -3.79
CA ALA A 206 15.82 6.61 -3.23
C ALA A 206 14.66 6.39 -4.20
N LEU A 207 13.62 5.70 -3.72
CA LEU A 207 12.41 5.38 -4.46
C LEU A 207 11.19 6.01 -3.76
N LEU A 208 10.42 6.81 -4.49
CA LEU A 208 9.10 7.26 -4.08
C LEU A 208 8.05 6.35 -4.74
N VAL A 209 7.25 5.67 -3.93
CA VAL A 209 6.14 4.82 -4.35
C VAL A 209 4.82 5.46 -3.95
N GLY A 210 4.13 6.05 -4.93
CA GLY A 210 2.77 6.55 -4.75
C GLY A 210 1.74 5.44 -4.86
N VAL A 211 1.04 5.12 -3.76
CA VAL A 211 -0.05 4.14 -3.70
C VAL A 211 -1.37 4.87 -3.95
N ALA A 212 -1.81 4.88 -5.21
CA ALA A 212 -2.97 5.67 -5.61
C ALA A 212 -4.27 4.86 -5.57
N GLY A 213 -5.31 5.45 -4.96
CA GLY A 213 -6.71 5.06 -5.13
C GLY A 213 -7.60 6.12 -5.77
N GLY A 214 -7.72 6.14 -7.10
CA GLY A 214 -8.62 7.03 -7.87
C GLY A 214 -8.10 8.48 -8.04
N VAL A 215 -8.03 8.97 -9.27
CA VAL A 215 -7.51 10.31 -9.62
C VAL A 215 -8.28 11.40 -8.87
N VAL A 216 -7.62 12.14 -7.99
CA VAL A 216 -8.19 13.39 -7.46
C VAL A 216 -7.98 14.45 -8.55
N PRO A 217 -9.01 15.24 -8.92
CA PRO A 217 -8.82 16.33 -9.87
C PRO A 217 -7.79 17.31 -9.29
N GLU A 218 -6.63 17.39 -9.94
CA GLU A 218 -5.60 18.38 -9.65
C GLU A 218 -5.51 19.35 -10.82
N THR A 219 -5.15 20.61 -10.53
CA THR A 219 -4.91 21.57 -11.62
C THR A 219 -3.60 21.26 -12.32
N SER A 220 -3.48 21.63 -13.59
CA SER A 220 -2.24 21.45 -14.35
C SER A 220 -1.04 22.13 -13.67
N GLN A 221 -1.24 23.27 -12.98
CA GLN A 221 -0.17 23.91 -12.21
C GLN A 221 0.28 23.08 -11.00
N GLN A 222 -0.64 22.45 -10.29
CA GLN A 222 -0.31 21.60 -9.13
C GLN A 222 0.42 20.32 -9.57
N ALA A 223 -0.04 19.69 -10.65
CA ALA A 223 0.61 18.53 -11.25
C ALA A 223 2.04 18.86 -11.70
N LEU A 224 2.21 19.98 -12.42
CA LEU A 224 3.51 20.45 -12.88
C LEU A 224 4.45 20.78 -11.71
N GLY A 225 3.94 21.42 -10.65
CA GLY A 225 4.73 21.72 -9.46
C GLY A 225 5.25 20.46 -8.75
N LYS A 226 4.42 19.42 -8.61
CA LYS A 226 4.83 18.12 -8.07
C LYS A 226 5.88 17.45 -8.95
N PHE A 227 5.64 17.41 -10.26
CA PHE A 227 6.58 16.84 -11.22
C PHE A 227 7.96 17.52 -11.15
N MET A 228 7.99 18.86 -11.14
CA MET A 228 9.23 19.62 -11.01
C MET A 228 9.96 19.35 -9.69
N ALA A 229 9.22 19.26 -8.57
CA ALA A 229 9.81 18.96 -7.27
C ALA A 229 10.47 17.58 -7.22
N THR A 230 9.82 16.57 -7.81
CA THR A 230 10.38 15.22 -7.97
C THR A 230 11.59 15.21 -8.92
N ALA A 231 11.49 15.85 -10.09
CA ALA A 231 12.59 15.89 -11.04
C ALA A 231 13.85 16.56 -10.46
N GLN A 232 13.66 17.57 -9.60
CA GLN A 232 14.77 18.28 -8.92
C GLN A 232 15.36 17.52 -7.73
N SER A 233 14.66 16.52 -7.17
CA SER A 233 15.20 15.72 -6.07
C SER A 233 16.13 14.61 -6.55
N GLY A 234 16.01 14.18 -7.82
CA GLY A 234 16.75 13.05 -8.37
C GLY A 234 16.20 11.68 -7.92
N ILE A 235 15.05 11.67 -7.24
CA ILE A 235 14.36 10.47 -6.76
C ILE A 235 13.60 9.83 -7.91
N ILE A 236 13.56 8.49 -7.92
CA ILE A 236 12.69 7.74 -8.82
C ILE A 236 11.26 7.80 -8.27
N ASP A 237 10.31 8.41 -9.01
CA ASP A 237 8.88 8.42 -8.65
C ASP A 237 8.14 7.36 -9.45
N ALA A 238 7.70 6.34 -8.73
CA ALA A 238 6.93 5.23 -9.22
C ALA A 238 5.50 5.30 -8.69
N ARG A 239 4.54 4.88 -9.52
CA ARG A 239 3.12 4.84 -9.15
C ARG A 239 2.62 3.42 -9.24
N VAL A 240 1.98 2.98 -8.16
CA VAL A 240 1.41 1.65 -8.07
C VAL A 240 -0.09 1.74 -8.25
N ASN A 241 -0.58 1.05 -9.27
CA ASN A 241 -1.99 0.72 -9.39
C ASN A 241 -2.23 -0.61 -8.66
N VAL A 242 -2.92 -0.51 -7.53
CA VAL A 242 -3.27 -1.65 -6.67
C VAL A 242 -4.08 -2.71 -7.42
N SER A 243 -4.89 -2.32 -8.41
CA SER A 243 -5.66 -3.29 -9.20
C SER A 243 -4.75 -4.12 -10.10
N ASP A 244 -3.72 -3.50 -10.67
CA ASP A 244 -2.76 -4.17 -11.55
C ASP A 244 -1.85 -5.10 -10.75
N LEU A 245 -1.46 -4.71 -9.52
CA LEU A 245 -0.77 -5.59 -8.58
C LEU A 245 -1.61 -6.82 -8.24
N SER A 246 -2.90 -6.63 -7.94
CA SER A 246 -3.81 -7.73 -7.61
C SER A 246 -3.94 -8.71 -8.78
N ASP A 247 -4.10 -8.18 -10.01
CA ASP A 247 -4.19 -9.01 -11.21
C ASP A 247 -2.88 -9.75 -11.51
N ALA A 248 -1.74 -9.13 -11.23
CA ALA A 248 -0.45 -9.79 -11.35
C ALA A 248 -0.26 -10.88 -10.30
N GLY A 249 -0.55 -10.60 -9.03
CA GLY A 249 -0.46 -11.60 -7.96
C GLY A 249 -1.33 -12.82 -8.21
N ILE A 250 -2.57 -12.61 -8.67
CA ILE A 250 -3.48 -13.65 -9.14
C ILE A 250 -2.83 -14.55 -10.22
N ARG A 251 -2.14 -13.95 -11.19
CA ARG A 251 -1.44 -14.69 -12.25
C ARG A 251 -0.21 -15.43 -11.73
N MET A 252 0.58 -14.81 -10.86
CA MET A 252 1.88 -15.31 -10.40
C MET A 252 1.75 -16.53 -9.49
N ILE A 253 0.90 -16.47 -8.46
CA ILE A 253 0.80 -17.53 -7.45
C ILE A 253 -0.48 -18.36 -7.56
N ARG A 254 -1.25 -18.17 -8.64
CA ARG A 254 -2.57 -18.79 -8.88
C ARG A 254 -3.64 -18.33 -7.88
N ASN A 255 -4.89 -18.30 -8.35
CA ASN A 255 -6.02 -17.67 -7.67
C ASN A 255 -6.22 -18.08 -6.21
N THR A 256 -6.23 -19.38 -5.91
CA THR A 256 -6.55 -19.86 -4.55
C THR A 256 -5.45 -19.48 -3.55
N GLU A 257 -4.19 -19.63 -3.92
CA GLU A 257 -3.06 -19.34 -3.02
C GLU A 257 -2.92 -17.83 -2.78
N TYR A 258 -3.22 -16.99 -3.78
CA TYR A 258 -3.27 -15.54 -3.62
C TYR A 258 -4.27 -15.11 -2.54
N PHE A 259 -5.51 -15.59 -2.63
CA PHE A 259 -6.56 -15.17 -1.71
C PHE A 259 -6.45 -15.84 -0.34
N GLU A 260 -5.92 -17.06 -0.25
CA GLU A 260 -5.62 -17.70 1.03
C GLU A 260 -4.45 -17.02 1.76
N GLY A 261 -3.39 -16.63 1.04
CA GLY A 261 -2.26 -15.88 1.60
C GLY A 261 -2.70 -14.53 2.15
N ALA A 262 -3.42 -13.74 1.33
CA ALA A 262 -3.92 -12.43 1.73
C ALA A 262 -4.91 -12.47 2.92
N ALA A 263 -5.53 -13.63 3.20
CA ALA A 263 -6.43 -13.79 4.35
C ALA A 263 -5.71 -14.27 5.62
N ARG A 264 -4.51 -14.85 5.51
CA ARG A 264 -3.72 -15.35 6.65
C ARG A 264 -2.84 -14.28 7.28
N ASP A 265 -2.30 -13.38 6.47
CA ASP A 265 -1.24 -12.44 6.84
C ASP A 265 -1.78 -11.03 7.18
#